data_AF-A0A6J6YTC1-F1
#
_entry.id   AF-A0A6J6YTC1-F1
#
_cell.length_a   1.000
_cell.length_b   1.000
_cell.length_c   1.000
_cell.angle_alpha   90.00
_cell.angle_beta   90.00
_cell.angle_gamma   90.00
#
_symmetry.space_group_name_H-M   'P 1'
#
loop_
_entity.id
_entity.type
_entity.pdbx_description
1 polymer ?
#
loop_
_entity_poly.entity_id
_entity_poly.type
_entity_poly.pdbx_seq_one_letter_code
_entity_poly.pdbx_strand_id
1 'polypeptide(L)'
;MITDGEPTAHITPNGDPYFNYPPTQETIEATLREVVRCTKDNIRINTFMLDADRSLKSFVEKLTAINRGRAFFTTPDTLGDYVLVDFIENKKKMARGGGRAAG
;
A
#
# COMPACT_ATOMS: atom_id res chain seq x y z
N MET A 1 -4.94 5.58 -2.87
CA MET A 1 -4.14 6.37 -1.91
C MET A 1 -2.70 6.36 -2.39
N ILE A 2 -2.02 7.50 -2.38
CA ILE A 2 -0.59 7.62 -2.72
C ILE A 2 0.09 8.24 -1.48
N THR A 3 1.18 7.64 -1.01
CA THR A 3 1.91 8.04 0.20
C THR A 3 3.41 7.91 -0.04
N ASP A 4 4.22 8.60 0.77
CA ASP A 4 5.68 8.38 0.86
C ASP A 4 6.04 7.00 1.44
N GLY A 5 5.10 6.37 2.17
CA GLY A 5 5.14 4.95 2.54
C GLY A 5 5.83 4.66 3.87
N GLU A 6 6.44 5.67 4.49
CA GLU A 6 7.04 5.54 5.81
C GLU A 6 5.97 5.60 6.92
N PRO A 7 6.04 4.72 7.93
CA PRO A 7 5.09 4.71 9.04
C PRO A 7 5.43 5.80 10.07
N THR A 8 5.30 7.07 9.70
CA THR A 8 5.69 8.24 10.53
C THR A 8 4.56 8.79 11.39
N ALA A 9 3.32 8.29 11.21
CA ALA A 9 2.15 8.75 11.95
C ALA A 9 1.23 7.61 12.40
N HIS A 10 0.59 7.78 13.56
CA HIS A 10 -0.50 6.92 14.03
C HIS A 10 -1.48 7.69 14.92
N ILE A 11 -2.68 7.13 15.11
CA ILE A 11 -3.64 7.64 16.10
C ILE A 11 -3.36 6.96 17.44
N THR A 12 -3.15 7.76 18.48
CA THR A 12 -2.93 7.28 19.85
C THR A 12 -4.22 6.66 20.43
N PRO A 13 -4.14 5.89 21.52
CA PRO A 13 -5.33 5.35 22.18
C PRO A 13 -6.35 6.41 22.63
N ASN A 14 -5.91 7.65 22.85
CA ASN A 14 -6.76 8.77 23.24
C ASN A 14 -7.46 9.44 22.03
N GLY A 15 -7.13 9.03 20.80
CA GLY A 15 -7.68 9.58 19.57
C GLY A 15 -6.84 10.72 18.96
N ASP A 16 -5.78 11.14 19.63
CA ASP A 16 -4.91 12.21 19.13
C ASP A 16 -3.96 11.70 18.05
N PRO A 17 -3.67 12.48 17.00
CA PRO A 17 -2.68 12.11 16.00
C PRO A 17 -1.26 12.32 16.54
N TYR A 18 -0.40 11.33 16.34
CA TYR A 18 1.02 11.37 16.67
C TYR A 18 1.85 11.32 15.39
N PHE A 19 2.93 12.11 15.33
CA PHE A 19 3.85 12.19 14.19
C PHE A 19 5.30 12.22 14.68
N ASN A 20 6.18 11.45 14.06
CA ASN A 20 7.61 11.50 14.34
C ASN A 20 8.45 11.06 13.14
N TYR A 21 9.55 11.77 12.88
CA TYR A 21 10.58 11.39 11.92
C TYR A 21 11.96 11.41 12.62
N PRO A 22 12.71 10.29 12.67
CA PRO A 22 12.38 8.98 12.10
C PRO A 22 11.19 8.31 12.81
N PRO A 23 10.52 7.33 12.19
CA PRO A 23 9.36 6.67 12.78
C PRO A 23 9.71 6.00 14.12
N THR A 24 8.81 6.10 15.10
CA THR A 24 8.99 5.39 16.37
C THR A 24 8.59 3.92 16.23
N GLN A 25 9.10 3.10 17.15
CA GLN A 25 8.69 1.70 17.26
C GLN A 25 7.16 1.56 17.45
N GLU A 26 6.56 2.45 18.25
CA GLU A 26 5.11 2.48 18.47
C GLU A 26 4.35 2.72 17.16
N THR A 27 4.80 3.69 16.35
CA THR A 27 4.18 4.02 15.07
C THR A 27 4.29 2.87 14.06
N ILE A 28 5.43 2.20 14.01
CA ILE A 28 5.64 1.00 13.19
C ILE A 28 4.66 -0.10 13.60
N GLU A 29 4.55 -0.38 14.88
CA GLU A 29 3.64 -1.41 15.42
C GLU A 29 2.16 -1.08 15.18
N ALA A 30 1.77 0.17 15.39
CA ALA A 30 0.43 0.65 15.11
C ALA A 30 0.06 0.47 13.63
N THR A 31 1.00 0.79 12.73
CA THR A 31 0.81 0.62 11.28
C THR A 31 0.69 -0.85 10.91
N LEU A 32 1.53 -1.74 11.45
CA LEU A 32 1.42 -3.18 11.18
C LEU A 32 0.10 -3.78 11.74
N ARG A 33 -0.39 -3.28 12.88
CA ARG A 33 -1.70 -3.68 13.42
C ARG A 33 -2.83 -3.28 12.48
N GLU A 34 -2.75 -2.10 11.88
CA GLU A 34 -3.68 -1.66 10.84
C GLU A 34 -3.65 -2.58 9.62
N VAL A 35 -2.45 -2.93 9.15
CA VAL A 35 -2.27 -3.87 8.04
C VAL A 35 -2.94 -5.21 8.33
N VAL A 36 -2.80 -5.75 9.55
CA VAL A 36 -3.52 -6.98 9.97
C VAL A 36 -5.03 -6.79 9.87
N ARG A 37 -5.57 -5.66 10.31
CA ARG A 37 -7.02 -5.38 10.24
C ARG A 37 -7.50 -5.32 8.80
N CYS A 38 -6.85 -4.52 7.95
CA CYS A 38 -7.13 -4.46 6.51
C CYS A 38 -7.13 -5.86 5.87
N THR A 39 -6.17 -6.70 6.24
CA THR A 39 -6.07 -8.07 5.73
C THR A 39 -7.27 -8.92 6.13
N LYS A 40 -7.72 -8.82 7.39
CA LYS A 40 -8.93 -9.52 7.88
C LYS A 40 -10.20 -9.04 7.18
N ASP A 41 -10.23 -7.77 6.80
CA ASP A 41 -11.34 -7.14 6.07
C ASP A 41 -11.27 -7.40 4.55
N ASN A 42 -10.38 -8.29 4.09
CA ASN A 42 -10.11 -8.60 2.68
C ASN A 42 -9.66 -7.39 1.83
N ILE A 43 -9.07 -6.38 2.48
CA ILE A 43 -8.47 -5.22 1.81
C ILE A 43 -7.04 -5.57 1.44
N ARG A 44 -6.77 -5.60 0.12
CA ARG A 44 -5.44 -5.93 -0.41
C ARG A 44 -4.64 -4.67 -0.69
N ILE A 45 -3.42 -4.64 -0.17
CA ILE A 45 -2.47 -3.53 -0.24
C ILE A 45 -1.39 -3.91 -1.25
N ASN A 46 -1.28 -3.14 -2.33
CA ASN A 46 -0.16 -3.24 -3.26
C ASN A 46 0.68 -1.98 -3.15
N THR A 47 2.00 -2.17 -3.03
CA THR A 47 2.95 -1.07 -2.81
C THR A 47 3.89 -0.97 -3.99
N PHE A 48 4.02 0.23 -4.56
CA PHE A 48 5.06 0.57 -5.53
C PHE A 48 6.11 1.39 -4.82
N MET A 49 7.31 0.84 -4.68
CA MET A 49 8.41 1.44 -3.95
C MET A 49 9.41 2.01 -4.95
N LEU A 50 9.64 3.33 -4.84
CA LEU A 50 10.62 4.08 -5.62
C LEU A 50 11.78 4.42 -4.69
N ASP A 51 12.97 3.96 -5.04
CA ASP A 51 14.24 4.41 -4.44
C ASP A 51 14.25 4.51 -2.91
N ALA A 52 13.81 3.45 -2.23
CA ALA A 52 13.67 3.45 -0.78
C ALA A 52 14.88 2.86 -0.06
N ASP A 53 15.15 3.39 1.12
CA ASP A 53 16.23 2.93 1.97
C ASP A 53 16.00 1.49 2.49
N ARG A 54 17.05 0.92 3.11
CA ARG A 54 17.01 -0.45 3.63
C ARG A 54 15.95 -0.64 4.74
N SER A 55 15.62 0.40 5.50
CA SER A 55 14.65 0.35 6.59
C SER A 55 13.24 0.26 6.03
N LEU A 56 12.87 1.18 5.13
CA LEU A 56 11.58 1.21 4.46
C LEU A 56 11.34 -0.06 3.65
N LYS A 57 12.37 -0.57 2.96
CA LYS A 57 12.30 -1.88 2.29
C LYS A 57 11.91 -3.01 3.25
N SER A 58 12.58 -3.09 4.40
CA SER A 58 12.32 -4.13 5.41
C SER A 58 10.91 -4.02 5.99
N PHE A 59 10.41 -2.80 6.15
CA PHE A 59 9.03 -2.55 6.58
C PHE A 59 8.01 -3.01 5.52
N VAL A 60 8.20 -2.63 4.26
CA VAL A 60 7.32 -3.02 3.14
C VAL A 60 7.29 -4.54 2.95
N GLU A 61 8.42 -5.23 3.12
CA GLU A 61 8.47 -6.70 3.08
C GLU A 61 7.58 -7.33 4.17
N LYS A 62 7.65 -6.84 5.41
CA LYS A 62 6.78 -7.31 6.50
C LYS A 62 5.30 -7.02 6.24
N LEU A 63 4.99 -5.80 5.81
CA LEU A 63 3.64 -5.39 5.44
C LEU A 63 3.06 -6.32 4.36
N THR A 64 3.85 -6.59 3.31
CA THR A 64 3.45 -7.44 2.19
C THR A 64 3.24 -8.88 2.63
N ALA A 65 4.09 -9.41 3.52
CA ALA A 65 3.93 -10.75 4.07
C ALA A 65 2.64 -10.90 4.88
N ILE A 66 2.28 -9.90 5.70
CA ILE A 66 1.05 -9.90 6.50
C ILE A 66 -0.18 -9.78 5.59
N ASN A 67 -0.20 -8.75 4.73
CA ASN A 67 -1.36 -8.49 3.86
C ASN A 67 -1.52 -9.51 2.74
N ARG A 68 -0.44 -10.25 2.46
CA ARG A 68 -0.28 -11.15 1.32
C ARG A 68 -0.29 -10.41 -0.01
N GLY A 69 -0.21 -9.08 -0.03
CA GLY A 69 -0.30 -8.19 -1.19
C GLY A 69 0.87 -8.33 -2.17
N ARG A 70 1.13 -7.31 -2.98
CA ARG A 70 2.30 -7.26 -3.88
C ARG A 70 3.14 -6.02 -3.59
N ALA A 71 4.46 -6.19 -3.54
CA ALA A 71 5.42 -5.11 -3.54
C ALA A 71 6.16 -5.09 -4.88
N PHE A 72 6.17 -3.93 -5.52
CA PHE A 72 6.89 -3.67 -6.76
C PHE A 72 8.04 -2.73 -6.43
N PHE A 73 9.27 -3.21 -6.62
CA PHE A 73 10.48 -2.41 -6.45
C PHE A 73 10.88 -1.92 -7.84
N THR A 74 10.79 -0.61 -8.05
CA THR A 74 10.90 -0.02 -9.39
C THR A 74 11.65 1.30 -9.31
N THR A 75 12.18 1.74 -10.45
CA THR A 75 12.73 3.10 -10.61
C THR A 75 11.63 4.03 -11.14
N PRO A 76 11.77 5.36 -11.01
CA PRO A 76 10.82 6.30 -11.62
C PRO A 76 10.56 6.03 -13.11
N ASP A 77 11.63 5.70 -13.86
CA ASP A 77 11.54 5.41 -15.30
C ASP A 77 10.73 4.14 -15.62
N THR A 78 10.79 3.14 -14.75
CA THR A 78 10.09 1.85 -14.96
C THR A 78 8.69 1.85 -14.34
N LEU A 79 8.42 2.72 -13.34
CA LEU A 79 7.10 2.87 -12.72
C LEU A 79 6.04 3.28 -13.73
N GLY A 80 6.39 4.22 -14.62
CA GLY A 80 5.48 4.78 -15.61
C GLY A 80 4.83 3.70 -16.48
N ASP A 81 5.63 2.72 -16.89
CA ASP A 81 5.16 1.60 -17.71
C ASP A 81 4.16 0.71 -16.96
N TYR A 82 4.43 0.36 -15.70
CA TYR A 82 3.54 -0.49 -14.91
C TYR A 82 2.19 0.17 -14.60
N VAL A 83 2.20 1.45 -14.19
CA VAL A 83 0.98 2.19 -13.88
C VAL A 83 0.12 2.37 -15.13
N LEU A 84 0.74 2.67 -16.27
CA LEU A 84 0.04 2.83 -17.54
C LEU A 84 -0.61 1.51 -18.00
N VAL A 85 0.11 0.39 -17.90
CA VAL A 85 -0.42 -0.93 -18.27
C VAL A 85 -1.61 -1.30 -17.39
N ASP A 86 -1.48 -1.20 -16.06
CA ASP A 86 -2.59 -1.54 -15.14
C ASP A 86 -3.81 -0.64 -15.38
N PHE A 87 -3.61 0.65 -15.62
CA PHE A 87 -4.69 1.58 -15.97
C PHE A 87 -5.42 1.17 -17.25
N ILE A 88 -4.68 0.81 -18.32
CA ILE A 88 -5.26 0.37 -19.59
C ILE A 88 -6.00 -0.96 -19.42
N GLU A 89 -5.43 -1.92 -18.69
CA GLU A 89 -6.05 -3.21 -18.43
C GLU A 89 -7.33 -3.08 -17.59
N ASN A 90 -7.33 -2.26 -16.54
CA ASN A 90 -8.51 -1.97 -15.75
C ASN A 90 -9.59 -1.27 -16.58
N LYS A 91 -9.23 -0.29 -17.42
CA LYS A 91 -10.18 0.34 -18.34
C LYS A 91 -10.80 -0.68 -19.31
N LYS A 92 -10.01 -1.60 -19.86
CA LYS A 92 -10.50 -2.68 -20.74
C LYS A 92 -11.41 -3.67 -20.01
N LYS A 93 -11.10 -4.04 -18.75
CA LYS A 93 -11.95 -4.90 -17.93
C LYS A 93 -13.28 -4.23 -17.59
N MET A 94 -13.27 -2.96 -17.20
CA MET A 94 -14.49 -2.19 -16.94
C MET A 94 -15.37 -2.07 -18.20
N ALA A 95 -14.76 -1.80 -19.35
CA ALA A 95 -15.49 -1.74 -20.63
C ALA A 95 -16.13 -3.08 -21.03
N ARG A 96 -15.56 -4.22 -20.61
CA ARG A 96 -16.09 -5.57 -20.88
C ARG A 96 -17.11 -6.04 -19.84
N GLY A 97 -17.09 -5.48 -18.62
CA GLY A 97 -17.99 -5.85 -17.51
C GLY A 97 -19.38 -5.19 -17.58
N GLY A 98 -19.55 -4.11 -18.35
CA GLY A 98 -20.82 -3.38 -18.47
C GLY A 98 -21.90 -4.03 -19.35
N GLY A 99 -21.68 -5.25 -19.85
CA GLY A 99 -22.53 -5.88 -20.87
C GLY A 99 -23.53 -6.94 -20.38
N ARG A 100 -23.70 -7.18 -19.08
CA ARG A 100 -24.63 -8.21 -18.58
C ARG A 100 -25.48 -7.72 -17.40
N ALA A 101 -26.49 -6.93 -17.72
CA ALA A 101 -27.68 -6.73 -16.89
C ALA A 101 -28.87 -6.36 -17.79
N ALA A 102 -29.39 -7.36 -18.52
CA ALA A 102 -30.73 -7.34 -19.12
C ALA A 102 -31.09 -8.79 -19.45
N GLY A 103 -32.03 -9.35 -18.70
CA GLY A 103 -32.53 -10.72 -18.83
C GLY A 103 -33.47 -11.01 -17.69
#